data_AF-A0A0C2BUD4-F1
#
_entry.id   AF-A0A0C2BUD4-F1
#
_cell.length_a   1.000
_cell.length_b   1.000
_cell.length_c   1.000
_cell.angle_alpha   90.00
_cell.angle_beta   90.00
_cell.angle_gamma   90.00
#
_symmetry.space_group_name_H-M   'P 1'
#
loop_
_entity.id
_entity.type
_entity.pdbx_description
1 polymer ?
#
loop_
_entity_poly.entity_id
_entity_poly.type
_entity_poly.pdbx_seq_one_letter_code
_entity_poly.pdbx_strand_id
1 'polypeptide(L)'
;MIFTDPDKLLESADLVQKLYSISQELSKEKFATVQARIAHRYEEVERLLIDEFGRAQRDEKKMAEVAKILSEFKCYSHCVTRYVEFIVSLFRAGCDDVYAEALQLILSVYVGRLKEHIHAKLKDCKESDDREGYLDGLEKSYTNTLRLNKELDALHVSSDASFLPTLTRSIFDRYLSTYPNDELDYLHAQCSNILQRFYESKKHVKKQIHSGGLQELKRDVQALLLTVETYGGETFLSEDLCGKSEVPKQSENILDILLKYLYSEHLDYAVELAIAGIPPGEPKTSPPAYFFSVVSQNTSIVLLLMKQYEDSVLPLV
;
A
#
# COMPACT_ATOMS: atom_id res chain seq x y z
N MET A 1 -5.72 61.67 21.83
CA MET A 1 -5.23 60.40 21.28
C MET A 1 -6.45 59.61 20.84
N ILE A 2 -6.75 59.59 19.53
CA ILE A 2 -8.03 59.07 18.99
C ILE A 2 -7.98 57.54 18.78
N PHE A 3 -6.79 56.95 18.70
CA PHE A 3 -6.57 55.54 18.38
C PHE A 3 -6.40 54.60 19.59
N THR A 4 -6.69 55.07 20.81
CA THR A 4 -6.60 54.27 22.04
C THR A 4 -7.93 53.61 22.44
N ASP A 5 -9.02 53.92 21.73
CA ASP A 5 -10.37 53.43 22.01
C ASP A 5 -10.78 52.47 20.87
N PRO A 6 -11.07 51.18 21.13
CA PRO A 6 -11.33 50.18 20.09
C PRO A 6 -12.50 50.55 19.18
N ASP A 7 -13.55 51.14 19.74
CA ASP A 7 -14.76 51.48 18.97
C ASP A 7 -14.48 52.68 18.05
N LYS A 8 -13.68 53.64 18.54
CA LYS A 8 -13.23 54.78 17.73
C LYS A 8 -12.19 54.38 16.68
N LEU A 9 -11.41 53.32 16.93
CA LEU A 9 -10.45 52.79 15.95
C LEU A 9 -11.18 52.21 14.74
N LEU A 10 -12.26 51.43 14.97
CA LEU A 10 -13.07 50.83 13.90
C LEU A 10 -13.76 51.91 13.05
N GLU A 11 -14.36 52.93 13.69
CA GLU A 11 -14.96 54.07 12.99
C GLU A 11 -13.93 54.90 12.21
N SER A 12 -12.73 55.07 12.77
CA SER A 12 -11.65 55.85 12.13
C SER A 12 -11.00 55.11 10.96
N ALA A 13 -10.99 53.77 10.99
CA ALA A 13 -10.34 52.95 9.97
C ALA A 13 -10.98 53.12 8.60
N ASP A 14 -12.30 53.15 8.54
CA ASP A 14 -13.09 53.32 7.32
C ASP A 14 -12.80 54.70 6.66
N LEU A 15 -12.69 55.73 7.50
CA LEU A 15 -12.32 57.09 7.07
C LEU A 15 -10.88 57.16 6.54
N VAL A 16 -9.93 56.52 7.23
CA VAL A 16 -8.50 56.53 6.83
C VAL A 16 -8.29 55.72 5.55
N GLN A 17 -9.00 54.62 5.36
CA GLN A 17 -9.00 53.82 4.13
C GLN A 17 -9.46 54.67 2.93
N LYS A 18 -10.61 55.34 3.07
CA LYS A 18 -11.17 56.20 2.01
C LYS A 18 -10.24 57.38 1.71
N LEU A 19 -9.70 58.01 2.75
CA LEU A 19 -8.74 59.11 2.60
C LEU A 19 -7.46 58.65 1.88
N TYR A 20 -6.96 57.46 2.19
CA TYR A 20 -5.80 56.88 1.50
C TYR A 20 -6.11 56.59 0.03
N SER A 21 -7.26 55.99 -0.28
CA SER A 21 -7.69 55.73 -1.66
C SER A 21 -7.75 57.03 -2.49
N ILE A 22 -8.43 58.06 -1.96
CA ILE A 22 -8.51 59.39 -2.61
C ILE A 22 -7.12 60.02 -2.75
N SER A 23 -6.24 59.86 -1.76
CA SER A 23 -4.89 60.44 -1.81
C SER A 23 -4.05 59.86 -2.94
N GLN A 24 -4.29 58.61 -3.37
CA GLN A 24 -3.55 57.99 -4.48
C GLN A 24 -3.92 58.57 -5.84
N GLU A 25 -5.10 59.19 -5.97
CA GLU A 25 -5.58 59.82 -7.20
C GLU A 25 -5.03 61.25 -7.41
N LEU A 26 -4.45 61.84 -6.37
CA LEU A 26 -3.89 63.19 -6.41
C LEU A 26 -2.51 63.23 -7.10
N SER A 27 -2.21 64.35 -7.78
CA SER A 27 -0.93 64.53 -8.48
C SER A 27 0.26 64.50 -7.51
N LYS A 28 1.18 63.54 -7.70
CA LYS A 28 2.35 63.35 -6.84
C LYS A 28 3.27 64.57 -6.76
N GLU A 29 3.41 65.33 -7.85
CA GLU A 29 4.27 66.53 -7.91
C GLU A 29 3.87 67.64 -6.94
N LYS A 30 2.58 67.74 -6.59
CA LYS A 30 2.05 68.82 -5.72
C LYS A 30 1.73 68.36 -4.30
N PHE A 31 1.38 67.09 -4.11
CA PHE A 31 0.83 66.58 -2.85
C PHE A 31 1.66 65.47 -2.20
N ALA A 32 2.90 65.23 -2.65
CA ALA A 32 3.77 64.18 -2.11
C ALA A 32 3.85 64.18 -0.57
N THR A 33 4.02 65.34 0.06
CA THR A 33 4.12 65.47 1.52
C THR A 33 2.83 65.06 2.24
N VAL A 34 1.67 65.36 1.64
CA VAL A 34 0.35 65.02 2.19
C VAL A 34 0.08 63.52 1.98
N GLN A 35 0.39 63.00 0.80
CA GLN A 35 0.30 61.56 0.49
C GLN A 35 1.15 60.72 1.45
N ALA A 36 2.38 61.15 1.73
CA ALA A 36 3.25 60.46 2.69
C ALA A 36 2.67 60.45 4.11
N ARG A 37 2.06 61.55 4.56
CA ARG A 37 1.40 61.63 5.89
C ARG A 37 0.17 60.72 5.97
N ILE A 38 -0.60 60.63 4.89
CA ILE A 38 -1.79 59.76 4.83
C ILE A 38 -1.37 58.29 4.79
N ALA A 39 -0.35 57.95 4.00
CA ALA A 39 0.21 56.60 3.94
C ALA A 39 0.70 56.12 5.31
N HIS A 40 1.45 56.95 6.03
CA HIS A 40 1.90 56.63 7.39
C HIS A 40 0.73 56.36 8.34
N ARG A 41 -0.35 57.14 8.26
CA ARG A 41 -1.55 56.91 9.09
C ARG A 41 -2.33 55.67 8.70
N TYR A 42 -2.37 55.34 7.42
CA TYR A 42 -2.96 54.10 6.91
C TYR A 42 -2.23 52.87 7.48
N GLU A 43 -0.90 52.84 7.40
CA GLU A 43 -0.08 51.74 7.92
C GLU A 43 -0.20 51.58 9.46
N GLU A 44 -0.29 52.70 10.18
CA GLU A 44 -0.47 52.70 11.63
C GLU A 44 -1.83 52.12 12.05
N VAL A 45 -2.90 52.52 11.37
CA VAL A 45 -4.25 51.99 11.61
C VAL A 45 -4.34 50.52 11.23
N GLU A 46 -3.74 50.12 10.10
CA GLU A 46 -3.68 48.71 9.67
C GLU A 46 -2.99 47.83 10.72
N ARG A 47 -1.87 48.28 11.30
CA ARG A 47 -1.18 47.56 12.38
C ARG A 47 -2.05 47.43 13.64
N LEU A 48 -2.72 48.51 14.04
CA LEU A 48 -3.60 48.51 15.21
C LEU A 48 -4.82 47.61 15.03
N LEU A 49 -5.40 47.54 13.83
CA LEU A 49 -6.49 46.63 13.51
C LEU A 49 -6.06 45.16 13.59
N ILE A 50 -4.84 44.82 13.14
CA ILE A 50 -4.30 43.46 13.28
C ILE A 50 -4.09 43.10 14.76
N ASP A 51 -3.63 44.04 15.58
CA ASP A 51 -3.48 43.83 17.03
C ASP A 51 -4.83 43.67 17.73
N GLU A 52 -5.84 44.49 17.38
CA GLU A 52 -7.20 44.35 17.91
C GLU A 52 -7.87 43.05 17.44
N PHE A 53 -7.64 42.62 16.20
CA PHE A 53 -8.07 41.31 15.72
C PHE A 53 -7.46 40.17 16.56
N GLY A 54 -6.18 40.29 16.92
CA GLY A 54 -5.52 39.38 17.85
C GLY A 54 -6.12 39.40 19.26
N ARG A 55 -6.51 40.58 19.77
CA ARG A 55 -7.16 40.71 21.10
C ARG A 55 -8.58 40.17 21.12
N ALA A 56 -9.31 40.29 20.00
CA ALA A 56 -10.68 39.84 19.83
C ALA A 56 -10.81 38.33 19.53
N GLN A 57 -9.72 37.55 19.58
CA GLN A 57 -9.71 36.12 19.22
C GLN A 57 -10.68 35.21 19.99
N ARG A 58 -11.22 35.66 21.13
CA ARG A 58 -12.23 34.93 21.92
C ARG A 58 -13.66 35.47 21.76
N ASP A 59 -13.85 36.54 21.00
CA ASP A 59 -15.13 37.19 20.76
C ASP A 59 -15.44 37.14 19.26
N GLU A 60 -16.24 36.14 18.86
CA GLU A 60 -16.58 35.86 17.46
C GLU A 60 -17.20 37.08 16.75
N LYS A 61 -18.08 37.81 17.44
CA LYS A 61 -18.78 38.96 16.84
C LYS A 61 -17.82 40.09 16.57
N LYS A 62 -16.97 40.42 17.56
CA LYS A 62 -15.97 41.47 17.42
C LYS A 62 -14.87 41.09 16.42
N MET A 63 -14.46 39.83 16.40
CA MET A 63 -13.47 39.33 15.44
C MET A 63 -13.98 39.40 13.99
N ALA A 64 -15.26 39.05 13.76
CA ALA A 64 -15.88 39.16 12.45
C ALA A 64 -16.00 40.62 11.97
N GLU A 65 -16.31 41.55 12.87
CA GLU A 65 -16.39 42.97 12.56
C GLU A 65 -15.02 43.55 12.18
N VAL A 66 -13.98 43.24 12.96
CA VAL A 66 -12.59 43.68 12.67
C VAL A 66 -12.09 43.04 11.36
N ALA A 67 -12.39 41.77 11.10
CA ALA A 67 -12.02 41.09 9.85
C ALA A 67 -12.66 41.73 8.62
N LYS A 68 -13.93 42.13 8.75
CA LYS A 68 -14.66 42.80 7.67
C LYS A 68 -13.97 44.11 7.28
N ILE A 69 -13.60 44.93 8.26
CA ILE A 69 -12.88 46.19 8.02
C ILE A 69 -11.48 45.92 7.45
N LEU A 70 -10.74 44.97 8.01
CA LEU A 70 -9.41 44.58 7.52
C LEU A 70 -9.41 44.06 6.09
N SER A 71 -10.53 43.53 5.59
CA SER A 71 -10.63 43.02 4.20
C SER A 71 -10.45 44.11 3.14
N GLU A 72 -10.68 45.38 3.51
CA GLU A 72 -10.47 46.54 2.65
C GLU A 72 -9.03 47.08 2.70
N PHE A 73 -8.18 46.47 3.54
CA PHE A 73 -6.78 46.84 3.73
C PHE A 73 -5.84 45.88 2.98
N LYS A 74 -4.68 46.38 2.55
CA LYS A 74 -3.75 45.63 1.69
C LYS A 74 -3.13 44.41 2.39
N CYS A 75 -2.93 44.47 3.70
CA CYS A 75 -2.24 43.46 4.49
C CYS A 75 -3.17 42.47 5.19
N TYR A 76 -4.42 42.30 4.74
CA TYR A 76 -5.40 41.36 5.30
C TYR A 76 -4.82 39.95 5.53
N SER A 77 -3.93 39.47 4.66
CA SER A 77 -3.28 38.15 4.81
C SER A 77 -2.59 37.95 6.17
N HIS A 78 -2.08 39.02 6.80
CA HIS A 78 -1.46 38.94 8.12
C HIS A 78 -2.46 38.64 9.25
N CYS A 79 -3.74 39.01 9.09
CA CYS A 79 -4.76 38.65 10.09
C CYS A 79 -5.02 37.14 10.05
N VAL A 80 -5.00 36.54 8.86
CA VAL A 80 -5.14 35.08 8.66
C VAL A 80 -3.93 34.37 9.28
N THR A 81 -2.71 34.82 9.01
CA THR A 81 -1.49 34.27 9.63
C THR A 81 -1.58 34.31 11.15
N ARG A 82 -2.00 35.44 11.74
CA ARG A 82 -2.12 35.61 13.19
C ARG A 82 -3.23 34.75 13.80
N TYR A 83 -4.30 34.49 13.06
CA TYR A 83 -5.36 33.55 13.48
C TYR A 83 -4.88 32.10 13.46
N VAL A 84 -4.15 31.71 12.40
CA VAL A 84 -3.55 30.37 12.29
C VAL A 84 -2.54 30.15 13.42
N GLU A 85 -1.67 31.12 13.70
CA GLU A 85 -0.74 31.06 14.83
C GLU A 85 -1.46 30.90 16.17
N PHE A 86 -2.60 31.57 16.38
CA PHE A 86 -3.41 31.40 17.58
C PHE A 86 -4.03 30.01 17.69
N ILE A 87 -4.64 29.49 16.61
CA ILE A 87 -5.17 28.12 16.60
C ILE A 87 -4.06 27.12 16.93
N VAL A 88 -2.90 27.24 16.26
CA VAL A 88 -1.73 26.40 16.53
C VAL A 88 -1.25 26.56 17.98
N SER A 89 -1.33 27.76 18.56
CA SER A 89 -0.98 27.99 19.96
C SER A 89 -1.97 27.37 20.94
N LEU A 90 -3.28 27.32 20.62
CA LEU A 90 -4.28 26.62 21.42
C LEU A 90 -4.03 25.12 21.43
N PHE A 91 -3.64 24.54 20.28
CA PHE A 91 -3.22 23.14 20.21
C PHE A 91 -1.96 22.86 21.04
N ARG A 92 -1.01 23.80 21.09
CA ARG A 92 0.25 23.65 21.86
C ARG A 92 0.10 23.93 23.36
N ALA A 93 -0.78 24.86 23.76
CA ALA A 93 -0.82 25.35 25.14
C ALA A 93 -1.76 24.56 26.07
N GLY A 94 -2.60 23.67 25.54
CA GLY A 94 -3.59 22.92 26.34
C GLY A 94 -3.49 21.40 26.31
N CYS A 95 -2.59 20.81 25.52
CA CYS A 95 -2.69 19.39 25.11
C CYS A 95 -1.46 18.52 25.36
N ASP A 96 -0.33 19.04 25.83
CA ASP A 96 0.88 18.20 25.97
C ASP A 96 0.68 17.01 26.93
N ASP A 97 -0.15 17.16 27.98
CA ASP A 97 -0.48 16.06 28.91
C ASP A 97 -1.47 15.06 28.28
N VAL A 98 -2.58 15.53 27.70
CA VAL A 98 -3.61 14.67 27.09
C VAL A 98 -3.11 13.96 25.82
N TYR A 99 -2.30 14.63 25.02
CA TYR A 99 -1.68 14.07 23.82
C TYR A 99 -0.57 13.08 24.18
N ALA A 100 0.26 13.37 25.19
CA ALA A 100 1.22 12.42 25.71
C ALA A 100 0.53 11.20 26.33
N GLU A 101 -0.55 11.39 27.08
CA GLU A 101 -1.39 10.31 27.63
C GLU A 101 -2.03 9.46 26.53
N ALA A 102 -2.52 10.09 25.46
CA ALA A 102 -3.08 9.37 24.30
C ALA A 102 -2.01 8.54 23.57
N LEU A 103 -0.82 9.11 23.33
CA LEU A 103 0.31 8.39 22.75
C LEU A 103 0.78 7.24 23.65
N GLN A 104 0.83 7.45 24.96
CA GLN A 104 1.13 6.39 25.94
C GLN A 104 0.07 5.30 25.94
N LEU A 105 -1.22 5.65 25.81
CA LEU A 105 -2.30 4.68 25.70
C LEU A 105 -2.12 3.81 24.46
N ILE A 106 -1.85 4.40 23.29
CA ILE A 106 -1.63 3.66 22.04
C ILE A 106 -0.41 2.75 22.16
N LEU A 107 0.69 3.26 22.70
CA LEU A 107 1.87 2.45 22.97
C LEU A 107 1.55 1.26 23.87
N SER A 108 0.79 1.48 24.95
CA SER A 108 0.37 0.43 25.89
C SER A 108 -0.55 -0.62 25.24
N VAL A 109 -1.43 -0.19 24.33
CA VAL A 109 -2.31 -1.08 23.58
C VAL A 109 -1.50 -1.93 22.61
N TYR A 110 -0.58 -1.34 21.85
CA TYR A 110 0.23 -2.08 20.87
C TYR A 110 1.21 -3.04 21.54
N VAL A 111 2.04 -2.53 22.46
CA VAL A 111 3.15 -3.29 23.06
C VAL A 111 2.67 -4.24 24.15
N GLY A 112 1.57 -3.92 24.84
CA GLY A 112 0.96 -4.78 25.84
C GLY A 112 -0.12 -5.66 25.22
N ARG A 113 -1.34 -5.13 25.14
CA ARG A 113 -2.56 -5.91 24.83
C ARG A 113 -2.50 -6.61 23.48
N LEU A 114 -2.18 -5.87 22.42
CA LEU A 114 -2.21 -6.36 21.04
C LEU A 114 -1.11 -7.39 20.81
N LYS A 115 0.12 -7.06 21.22
CA LYS A 115 1.26 -7.99 21.14
C LYS A 115 1.01 -9.28 21.89
N GLU A 116 0.50 -9.21 23.12
CA GLU A 116 0.16 -10.39 23.92
C GLU A 116 -0.96 -11.22 23.28
N HIS A 117 -2.00 -10.56 22.79
CA HIS A 117 -3.12 -11.25 22.13
C HIS A 117 -2.67 -11.99 20.86
N ILE A 118 -1.89 -11.33 20.01
CA ILE A 118 -1.34 -11.94 18.79
C ILE A 118 -0.40 -13.09 19.17
N HIS A 119 0.47 -12.89 20.15
CA HIS A 119 1.38 -13.95 20.60
C HIS A 119 0.63 -15.16 21.14
N ALA A 120 -0.38 -14.97 22.00
CA ALA A 120 -1.19 -16.05 22.54
C ALA A 120 -1.91 -16.82 21.42
N LYS A 121 -2.61 -16.12 20.54
CA LYS A 121 -3.34 -16.74 19.42
C LYS A 121 -2.42 -17.55 18.51
N LEU A 122 -1.27 -16.99 18.14
CA LEU A 122 -0.31 -17.67 17.26
C LEU A 122 0.41 -18.83 17.97
N LYS A 123 0.65 -18.71 19.27
CA LYS A 123 1.24 -19.78 20.08
C LYS A 123 0.27 -20.96 20.20
N ASP A 124 -1.01 -20.70 20.43
CA ASP A 124 -2.03 -21.74 20.53
C ASP A 124 -2.09 -22.56 19.23
N CYS A 125 -2.04 -21.91 18.06
CA CYS A 125 -1.97 -22.60 16.77
C CYS A 125 -0.71 -23.46 16.60
N LYS A 126 0.45 -22.99 17.09
CA LYS A 126 1.69 -23.77 17.08
C LYS A 126 1.63 -24.97 18.02
N GLU A 127 1.00 -24.83 19.19
CA GLU A 127 0.83 -25.92 20.15
C GLU A 127 -0.16 -26.98 19.66
N SER A 128 -1.16 -26.59 18.88
CA SER A 128 -2.12 -27.51 18.26
C SER A 128 -1.63 -28.14 16.95
N ASP A 129 -0.40 -27.86 16.50
CA ASP A 129 0.15 -28.23 15.17
C ASP A 129 -0.76 -27.79 13.99
N ASP A 130 -1.54 -26.72 14.19
CA ASP A 130 -2.43 -26.15 13.18
C ASP A 130 -1.66 -25.11 12.35
N ARG A 131 -0.95 -25.60 11.34
CA ARG A 131 -0.13 -24.75 10.45
C ARG A 131 -0.97 -23.80 9.59
N GLU A 132 -2.15 -24.24 9.14
CA GLU A 132 -3.05 -23.42 8.32
C GLU A 132 -3.65 -22.29 9.16
N GLY A 133 -4.18 -22.63 10.34
CA GLY A 133 -4.70 -21.64 11.28
C GLY A 133 -3.64 -20.66 11.78
N TYR A 134 -2.38 -21.10 11.87
CA TYR A 134 -1.26 -20.20 12.17
C TYR A 134 -1.03 -19.16 11.07
N LEU A 135 -0.95 -19.57 9.80
CA LEU A 135 -0.69 -18.67 8.66
C LEU A 135 -1.86 -17.70 8.44
N ASP A 136 -3.10 -18.22 8.41
CA ASP A 136 -4.32 -17.41 8.30
C ASP A 136 -4.51 -16.49 9.51
N GLY A 137 -4.17 -16.97 10.71
CA GLY A 137 -4.18 -16.17 11.93
C GLY A 137 -3.18 -15.01 11.89
N LEU A 138 -2.00 -15.23 11.32
CA LEU A 138 -0.95 -14.21 11.16
C LEU A 138 -1.36 -13.16 10.13
N GLU A 139 -1.82 -13.57 8.95
CA GLU A 139 -2.33 -12.68 7.90
C GLU A 139 -3.44 -11.78 8.44
N LYS A 140 -4.47 -12.39 9.05
CA LYS A 140 -5.61 -11.63 9.60
C LYS A 140 -5.17 -10.64 10.67
N SER A 141 -4.25 -11.04 11.54
CA SER A 141 -3.75 -10.17 12.62
C SER A 141 -2.95 -9.00 12.06
N TYR A 142 -2.13 -9.24 11.03
CA TYR A 142 -1.36 -8.20 10.35
C TYR A 142 -2.27 -7.23 9.59
N THR A 143 -3.19 -7.74 8.76
CA THR A 143 -4.15 -6.95 7.99
C THR A 143 -5.06 -6.10 8.89
N ASN A 144 -5.56 -6.67 9.99
CA ASN A 144 -6.34 -5.92 10.97
C ASN A 144 -5.52 -4.83 11.67
N THR A 145 -4.25 -5.08 11.97
CA THR A 145 -3.36 -4.07 12.56
C THR A 145 -3.08 -2.94 11.57
N LEU A 146 -2.88 -3.24 10.29
CA LEU A 146 -2.73 -2.21 9.25
C LEU A 146 -4.00 -1.38 9.06
N ARG A 147 -5.18 -2.01 9.15
CA ARG A 147 -6.46 -1.28 9.12
C ARG A 147 -6.60 -0.34 10.32
N LEU A 148 -6.26 -0.82 11.52
CA LEU A 148 -6.21 0.01 12.73
C LEU A 148 -5.23 1.18 12.56
N ASN A 149 -4.05 0.94 11.97
CA ASN A 149 -3.10 2.02 11.70
C ASN A 149 -3.70 3.09 10.79
N LYS A 150 -4.40 2.71 9.71
CA LYS A 150 -5.08 3.67 8.82
C LYS A 150 -6.14 4.50 9.55
N GLU A 151 -6.90 3.86 10.45
CA GLU A 151 -7.91 4.54 11.27
C GLU A 151 -7.26 5.52 12.27
N LEU A 152 -6.12 5.15 12.87
CA LEU A 152 -5.35 6.02 13.76
C LEU A 152 -4.63 7.17 13.02
N ASP A 153 -4.14 6.92 11.81
CA ASP A 153 -3.54 7.95 10.94
C ASP A 153 -4.57 9.00 10.53
N ALA A 154 -5.81 8.58 10.22
CA ALA A 154 -6.91 9.49 9.90
C ALA A 154 -7.31 10.40 11.07
N LEU A 155 -7.00 10.00 12.30
CA LEU A 155 -7.21 10.78 13.52
C LEU A 155 -6.03 11.71 13.84
N HIS A 156 -4.98 11.76 13.00
CA HIS A 156 -3.77 12.58 13.19
C HIS A 156 -3.12 12.41 14.57
N VAL A 157 -3.12 11.16 15.04
CA VAL A 157 -2.75 10.76 16.40
C VAL A 157 -1.28 11.00 16.72
N SER A 158 -0.39 10.96 15.72
CA SER A 158 1.03 11.26 15.83
C SER A 158 1.44 12.27 14.76
N SER A 159 2.32 13.21 15.11
CA SER A 159 3.01 14.08 14.14
C SER A 159 4.16 13.35 13.43
N ASP A 160 4.65 12.27 14.03
CA ASP A 160 5.66 11.37 13.44
C ASP A 160 4.96 10.26 12.64
N ALA A 161 5.09 10.32 11.32
CA ALA A 161 4.58 9.31 10.38
C ALA A 161 5.21 7.93 10.54
N SER A 162 6.36 7.83 11.24
CA SER A 162 7.06 6.56 11.48
C SER A 162 6.62 5.85 12.77
N PHE A 163 5.79 6.49 13.59
CA PHE A 163 5.35 5.96 14.89
C PHE A 163 4.60 4.62 14.75
N LEU A 164 3.47 4.59 14.05
CA LEU A 164 2.67 3.37 13.86
C LEU A 164 3.40 2.28 13.06
N PRO A 165 4.15 2.59 11.98
CA PRO A 165 5.01 1.60 11.31
C PRO A 165 6.05 0.96 12.24
N THR A 166 6.61 1.71 13.19
CA THR A 166 7.60 1.19 14.15
C THR A 166 6.95 0.28 15.19
N LEU A 167 5.76 0.65 15.70
CA LEU A 167 4.99 -0.23 16.58
C LEU A 167 4.61 -1.53 15.88
N THR A 168 4.17 -1.45 14.63
CA THR A 168 3.81 -2.63 13.82
C THR A 168 5.01 -3.56 13.64
N ARG A 169 6.17 -3.02 13.24
CA ARG A 169 7.42 -3.80 13.13
C ARG A 169 7.81 -4.47 14.46
N SER A 170 7.67 -3.75 15.57
CA SER A 170 8.00 -4.31 16.90
C SER A 170 7.18 -5.55 17.30
N ILE A 171 5.99 -5.72 16.72
CA ILE A 171 5.11 -6.87 16.93
C ILE A 171 5.40 -7.96 15.90
N PHE A 172 5.54 -7.58 14.62
CA PHE A 172 5.49 -8.51 13.50
C PHE A 172 6.84 -8.95 12.94
N ASP A 173 7.93 -8.22 13.16
CA ASP A 173 9.23 -8.49 12.50
C ASP A 173 9.71 -9.94 12.70
N ARG A 174 9.52 -10.50 13.91
CA ARG A 174 9.91 -11.89 14.21
C ARG A 174 9.04 -12.91 13.47
N TYR A 175 7.78 -12.62 13.24
CA TYR A 175 6.87 -13.52 12.54
C TYR A 175 7.07 -13.41 11.03
N LEU A 176 7.23 -12.18 10.51
CA LEU A 176 7.45 -11.93 9.09
C LEU A 176 8.81 -12.45 8.61
N SER A 177 9.81 -12.56 9.49
CA SER A 177 11.11 -13.13 9.12
C SER A 177 11.08 -14.64 8.88
N THR A 178 10.18 -15.38 9.55
CA THR A 178 10.04 -16.83 9.35
C THR A 178 8.91 -17.19 8.38
N TYR A 179 7.93 -16.31 8.24
CA TYR A 179 6.75 -16.50 7.40
C TYR A 179 7.04 -17.05 5.99
N PRO A 180 8.00 -16.51 5.21
CA PRO A 180 8.27 -17.03 3.88
C PRO A 180 8.62 -18.52 3.84
N ASN A 181 9.38 -19.00 4.83
CA ASN A 181 9.77 -20.41 4.90
C ASN A 181 8.61 -21.27 5.41
N ASP A 182 7.92 -20.81 6.46
CA ASP A 182 6.78 -21.51 7.05
C ASP A 182 5.65 -21.72 6.01
N GLU A 183 5.40 -20.72 5.16
CA GLU A 183 4.43 -20.76 4.05
C GLU A 183 4.84 -21.77 2.97
N LEU A 184 6.10 -21.72 2.50
CA LEU A 184 6.58 -22.64 1.47
C LEU A 184 6.59 -24.10 1.96
N ASP A 185 6.98 -24.33 3.21
CA ASP A 185 6.97 -25.66 3.83
C ASP A 185 5.54 -26.21 3.96
N TYR A 186 4.59 -25.37 4.37
CA TYR A 186 3.18 -25.74 4.41
C TYR A 186 2.64 -26.06 3.01
N LEU A 187 2.94 -25.22 2.01
CA LEU A 187 2.49 -25.42 0.64
C LEU A 187 3.07 -26.71 0.04
N HIS A 188 4.36 -26.99 0.25
CA HIS A 188 4.99 -28.25 -0.12
C HIS A 188 4.25 -29.46 0.45
N ALA A 189 3.93 -29.42 1.76
CA ALA A 189 3.22 -30.50 2.43
C ALA A 189 1.81 -30.70 1.87
N GLN A 190 1.07 -29.61 1.60
CA GLN A 190 -0.28 -29.67 1.04
C GLN A 190 -0.28 -30.24 -0.39
N CYS A 191 0.57 -29.72 -1.28
CA CYS A 191 0.66 -30.23 -2.65
C CYS A 191 1.04 -31.72 -2.68
N SER A 192 2.02 -32.12 -1.86
CA SER A 192 2.42 -33.52 -1.71
C SER A 192 1.26 -34.41 -1.24
N ASN A 193 0.52 -33.96 -0.22
CA ASN A 193 -0.63 -34.69 0.32
C ASN A 193 -1.77 -34.86 -0.71
N ILE A 194 -2.08 -33.80 -1.46
CA ILE A 194 -3.09 -33.82 -2.53
C ILE A 194 -2.70 -34.84 -3.60
N LEU A 195 -1.44 -34.82 -4.06
CA LEU A 195 -0.96 -35.79 -5.05
C LEU A 195 -1.01 -37.22 -4.50
N GLN A 196 -0.57 -37.42 -3.26
CA GLN A 196 -0.61 -38.73 -2.61
C GLN A 196 -2.04 -39.28 -2.56
N ARG A 197 -3.00 -38.50 -2.05
CA ARG A 197 -4.43 -38.87 -2.00
C ARG A 197 -4.98 -39.18 -3.39
N PHE A 198 -4.60 -38.39 -4.40
CA PHE A 198 -5.00 -38.64 -5.77
C PHE A 198 -4.51 -40.01 -6.27
N TYR A 199 -3.21 -40.31 -6.14
CA TYR A 199 -2.66 -41.58 -6.62
C TYR A 199 -3.15 -42.80 -5.82
N GLU A 200 -3.33 -42.65 -4.51
CA GLU A 200 -3.98 -43.66 -3.66
C GLU A 200 -5.40 -43.98 -4.12
N SER A 201 -6.20 -42.95 -4.48
CA SER A 201 -7.56 -43.15 -5.01
C SER A 201 -7.58 -43.93 -6.33
N LYS A 202 -6.50 -43.83 -7.11
CA LYS A 202 -6.30 -44.57 -8.36
C LYS A 202 -5.63 -45.93 -8.14
N LYS A 203 -5.29 -46.30 -6.90
CA LYS A 203 -4.48 -47.48 -6.54
C LYS A 203 -3.18 -47.55 -7.34
N HIS A 204 -2.60 -46.39 -7.62
CA HIS A 204 -1.38 -46.25 -8.41
C HIS A 204 -0.20 -45.91 -7.51
N VAL A 205 0.91 -46.60 -7.70
CA VAL A 205 2.20 -46.23 -7.10
C VAL A 205 3.05 -45.66 -8.22
N LYS A 206 3.55 -44.42 -8.04
CA LYS A 206 4.43 -43.80 -9.02
C LYS A 206 5.61 -44.72 -9.31
N LYS A 207 5.84 -45.01 -10.59
CA LYS A 207 7.00 -45.77 -11.05
C LYS A 207 8.02 -44.79 -11.61
N GLN A 208 9.30 -45.12 -11.45
CA GLN A 208 10.35 -44.37 -12.14
C GLN A 208 10.29 -44.71 -13.64
N ILE A 209 9.71 -43.82 -14.42
CA ILE A 209 9.70 -43.93 -15.88
C ILE A 209 11.05 -43.38 -16.35
N HIS A 210 11.80 -44.16 -17.12
CA HIS A 210 13.02 -43.65 -17.73
C HIS A 210 12.60 -42.61 -18.77
N SER A 211 13.00 -41.36 -18.56
CA SER A 211 12.63 -40.14 -19.31
C SER A 211 13.20 -40.10 -20.74
N GLY A 212 13.04 -41.19 -21.50
CA GLY A 212 13.46 -41.32 -22.89
C GLY A 212 12.32 -41.14 -23.89
N GLY A 213 11.09 -41.57 -23.56
CA GLY A 213 9.98 -41.62 -24.51
C GLY A 213 9.53 -40.24 -25.02
N LEU A 214 9.52 -39.22 -24.16
CA LEU A 214 9.19 -37.85 -24.57
C LEU A 214 10.33 -37.20 -25.35
N GLN A 215 11.60 -37.50 -25.07
CA GLN A 215 12.74 -36.99 -25.85
C GLN A 215 12.80 -37.62 -27.24
N GLU A 216 12.47 -38.90 -27.36
CA GLU A 216 12.32 -39.60 -28.65
C GLU A 216 11.12 -39.06 -29.43
N LEU A 217 9.96 -38.91 -28.79
CA LEU A 217 8.78 -38.30 -29.42
C LEU A 217 9.05 -36.84 -29.82
N LYS A 218 9.73 -36.06 -28.99
CA LYS A 218 10.14 -34.68 -29.28
C LYS A 218 11.10 -34.65 -30.47
N ARG A 219 12.08 -35.56 -30.55
CA ARG A 219 12.97 -35.69 -31.71
C ARG A 219 12.18 -36.00 -32.98
N ASP A 220 11.22 -36.91 -32.91
CA ASP A 220 10.44 -37.36 -34.06
C ASP A 220 9.40 -36.30 -34.51
N VAL A 221 8.81 -35.56 -33.57
CA VAL A 221 7.91 -34.42 -33.82
C VAL A 221 8.68 -33.19 -34.30
N GLN A 222 9.87 -32.92 -33.76
CA GLN A 222 10.74 -31.83 -34.21
C GLN A 222 11.27 -32.08 -35.63
N ALA A 223 11.52 -33.34 -36.01
CA ALA A 223 11.82 -33.72 -37.38
C ALA A 223 10.63 -33.49 -38.34
N LEU A 224 9.39 -33.56 -37.85
CA LEU A 224 8.17 -33.26 -38.62
C LEU A 224 7.83 -31.74 -38.68
N LEU A 225 8.30 -30.95 -37.71
CA LEU A 225 8.06 -29.50 -37.57
C LEU A 225 9.16 -28.60 -38.17
N LEU A 226 10.15 -29.17 -38.88
CA LEU A 226 11.27 -28.46 -39.53
C LEU A 226 10.89 -27.40 -40.58
N THR A 227 9.60 -27.09 -40.75
CA THR A 227 9.11 -26.04 -41.66
C THR A 227 8.69 -24.75 -40.96
N VAL A 228 8.90 -24.59 -39.65
CA VAL A 228 8.64 -23.32 -38.95
C VAL A 228 9.92 -22.49 -38.93
N GLU A 229 9.89 -21.31 -39.54
CA GLU A 229 11.00 -20.34 -39.54
C GLU A 229 11.40 -19.99 -38.09
N THR A 230 12.60 -20.43 -37.71
CA THR A 230 13.23 -20.03 -36.45
C THR A 230 13.97 -18.71 -36.69
N TYR A 231 13.51 -17.64 -36.04
CA TYR A 231 14.18 -16.33 -36.06
C TYR A 231 15.47 -16.36 -35.22
N GLY A 232 16.48 -17.09 -35.70
CA GLY A 232 17.85 -17.03 -35.16
C GLY A 232 18.06 -17.51 -33.72
N GLY A 233 17.03 -18.02 -33.03
CA GLY A 233 17.13 -18.43 -31.63
C GLY A 233 17.07 -17.27 -30.63
N GLU A 234 16.66 -16.07 -31.06
CA GLU A 234 16.42 -14.96 -30.15
C GLU A 234 15.08 -15.13 -29.44
N THR A 235 15.12 -15.27 -28.11
CA THR A 235 13.93 -15.06 -27.28
C THR A 235 13.70 -13.56 -27.19
N PHE A 236 12.62 -13.05 -27.81
CA PHE A 236 12.16 -11.66 -27.73
C PHE A 236 11.59 -11.29 -26.34
N LEU A 237 12.23 -11.78 -25.27
CA LEU A 237 11.88 -11.53 -23.89
C LEU A 237 12.95 -10.61 -23.29
N SER A 238 12.52 -9.41 -22.90
CA SER A 238 13.35 -8.41 -22.24
C SER A 238 13.45 -8.74 -20.75
N GLU A 239 14.68 -8.91 -20.26
CA GLU A 239 15.03 -9.15 -18.85
C GLU A 239 14.86 -7.88 -17.98
N ASP A 240 14.61 -6.72 -18.60
CA ASP A 240 14.62 -5.41 -17.93
C ASP A 240 13.30 -5.02 -17.23
N LEU A 241 12.30 -5.91 -17.17
CA LEU A 241 10.99 -5.58 -16.57
C LEU A 241 10.84 -5.92 -15.08
N CYS A 242 11.72 -6.75 -14.49
CA CYS A 242 11.51 -7.22 -13.11
C CYS A 242 12.12 -6.26 -12.08
N GLY A 243 11.26 -5.45 -11.47
CA GLY A 243 11.64 -4.47 -10.45
C GLY A 243 12.17 -5.13 -9.17
N LYS A 244 13.14 -4.48 -8.52
CA LYS A 244 13.72 -4.90 -7.24
C LYS A 244 12.70 -4.77 -6.10
N SER A 245 11.86 -5.77 -5.91
CA SER A 245 11.01 -5.95 -4.73
C SER A 245 11.15 -7.40 -4.25
N GLU A 246 11.12 -7.63 -2.93
CA GLU A 246 11.19 -8.97 -2.34
C GLU A 246 9.89 -9.76 -2.54
N VAL A 247 8.77 -9.06 -2.79
CA VAL A 247 7.45 -9.63 -3.09
C VAL A 247 7.47 -10.50 -4.37
N PRO A 248 8.03 -10.03 -5.51
CA PRO A 248 8.27 -10.84 -6.70
C PRO A 248 8.95 -12.17 -6.42
N LYS A 249 10.02 -12.17 -5.61
CA LYS A 249 10.80 -13.38 -5.33
C LYS A 249 10.01 -14.42 -4.53
N GLN A 250 9.18 -14.00 -3.58
CA GLN A 250 8.35 -14.93 -2.84
C GLN A 250 7.20 -15.47 -3.70
N SER A 251 6.62 -14.64 -4.57
CA SER A 251 5.62 -15.06 -5.56
C SER A 251 6.20 -16.07 -6.57
N GLU A 252 7.44 -15.87 -7.02
CA GLU A 252 8.18 -16.81 -7.86
C GLU A 252 8.40 -18.15 -7.14
N ASN A 253 8.84 -18.14 -5.87
CA ASN A 253 9.01 -19.38 -5.10
C ASN A 253 7.70 -20.18 -4.96
N ILE A 254 6.57 -19.51 -4.73
CA ILE A 254 5.25 -20.15 -4.67
C ILE A 254 4.88 -20.76 -6.03
N LEU A 255 5.13 -20.03 -7.13
CA LEU A 255 4.91 -20.52 -8.48
C LEU A 255 5.79 -21.74 -8.78
N ASP A 256 7.04 -21.75 -8.37
CA ASP A 256 7.97 -22.88 -8.55
C ASP A 256 7.47 -24.14 -7.85
N ILE A 257 6.90 -24.02 -6.65
CA ILE A 257 6.26 -25.15 -5.95
C ILE A 257 5.07 -25.67 -6.75
N LEU A 258 4.22 -24.76 -7.25
CA LEU A 258 3.07 -25.15 -8.08
C LEU A 258 3.52 -25.87 -9.36
N LEU A 259 4.52 -25.34 -10.06
CA LEU A 259 5.07 -25.97 -11.27
C LEU A 259 5.69 -27.33 -10.95
N LYS A 260 6.44 -27.46 -9.86
CA LYS A 260 7.01 -28.74 -9.42
C LYS A 260 5.91 -29.81 -9.24
N TYR A 261 4.85 -29.51 -8.50
CA TYR A 261 3.84 -30.53 -8.18
C TYR A 261 2.80 -30.74 -9.28
N LEU A 262 2.30 -29.66 -9.87
CA LEU A 262 1.26 -29.74 -10.90
C LEU A 262 1.87 -30.13 -12.26
N TYR A 263 2.92 -29.44 -12.70
CA TYR A 263 3.50 -29.70 -14.01
C TYR A 263 4.39 -30.95 -13.99
N SER A 264 5.48 -30.93 -13.22
CA SER A 264 6.46 -32.01 -13.27
C SER A 264 5.95 -33.31 -12.64
N GLU A 265 5.39 -33.24 -11.44
CA GLU A 265 5.00 -34.45 -10.71
C GLU A 265 3.63 -35.04 -11.10
N HIS A 266 2.79 -34.30 -11.80
CA HIS A 266 1.46 -34.76 -12.19
C HIS A 266 1.26 -34.80 -13.70
N LEU A 267 1.35 -33.65 -14.39
CA LEU A 267 1.09 -33.57 -15.83
C LEU A 267 2.15 -34.31 -16.65
N ASP A 268 3.43 -34.04 -16.41
CA ASP A 268 4.54 -34.67 -17.14
C ASP A 268 4.57 -36.18 -16.90
N TYR A 269 4.47 -36.60 -15.63
CA TYR A 269 4.36 -38.02 -15.27
C TYR A 269 3.19 -38.73 -15.95
N ALA A 270 2.01 -38.11 -16.03
CA ALA A 270 0.85 -38.71 -16.67
C ALA A 270 1.05 -38.88 -18.19
N VAL A 271 1.71 -37.92 -18.84
CA VAL A 271 2.04 -38.00 -20.26
C VAL A 271 3.11 -39.05 -20.51
N GLU A 272 4.18 -39.09 -19.72
CA GLU A 272 5.21 -40.13 -19.82
C GLU A 272 4.62 -41.53 -19.64
N LEU A 273 3.71 -41.70 -18.68
CA LEU A 273 3.03 -42.97 -18.45
C LEU A 273 2.14 -43.37 -19.64
N ALA A 274 1.46 -42.41 -20.25
CA ALA A 274 0.64 -42.65 -21.44
C ALA A 274 1.50 -43.01 -22.67
N ILE A 275 2.65 -42.35 -22.84
CA ILE A 275 3.62 -42.65 -23.91
C ILE A 275 4.22 -44.05 -23.72
N ALA A 276 4.59 -44.42 -22.48
CA ALA A 276 5.12 -45.75 -22.19
C ALA A 276 4.12 -46.88 -22.46
N GLY A 277 2.82 -46.57 -22.51
CA GLY A 277 1.76 -47.51 -22.91
C GLY A 277 1.60 -47.69 -24.42
N ILE A 278 2.36 -46.96 -25.25
CA ILE A 278 2.39 -47.10 -26.70
C ILE A 278 3.43 -48.18 -27.08
N PRO A 279 3.05 -49.25 -27.80
CA PRO A 279 3.98 -50.30 -28.19
C PRO A 279 5.12 -49.75 -29.06
N PRO A 280 6.40 -49.97 -28.70
CA PRO A 280 7.52 -49.60 -29.56
C PRO A 280 7.63 -50.63 -30.68
N GLY A 281 7.09 -50.33 -31.87
CA GLY A 281 7.57 -51.03 -33.08
C GLY A 281 6.62 -51.44 -34.19
N GLU A 282 5.33 -51.09 -34.21
CA GLU A 282 4.51 -51.40 -35.40
C GLU A 282 3.86 -50.16 -36.03
N PRO A 283 4.30 -49.71 -37.23
CA PRO A 283 3.79 -48.50 -37.90
C PRO A 283 2.34 -48.62 -38.41
N LYS A 284 1.57 -49.63 -37.96
CA LYS A 284 0.20 -49.92 -38.40
C LYS A 284 -0.82 -50.04 -37.27
N THR A 285 -0.43 -49.91 -36.01
CA THR A 285 -1.36 -49.91 -34.87
C THR A 285 -1.59 -48.48 -34.38
N SER A 286 -2.84 -48.01 -34.44
CA SER A 286 -3.24 -46.71 -33.88
C SER A 286 -2.86 -46.63 -32.40
N PRO A 287 -2.41 -45.47 -31.90
CA PRO A 287 -2.25 -45.26 -30.47
C PRO A 287 -3.54 -45.61 -29.72
N PRO A 288 -3.44 -46.10 -28.47
CA PRO A 288 -4.61 -46.35 -27.65
C PRO A 288 -5.47 -45.08 -27.51
N ALA A 289 -6.79 -45.20 -27.64
CA ALA A 289 -7.71 -44.04 -27.60
C ALA A 289 -7.57 -43.20 -26.31
N TYR A 290 -7.15 -43.81 -25.19
CA TYR A 290 -6.91 -43.10 -23.94
C TYR A 290 -5.76 -42.09 -24.02
N PHE A 291 -4.78 -42.28 -24.91
CA PHE A 291 -3.66 -41.34 -25.08
C PHE A 291 -4.15 -39.94 -25.46
N PHE A 292 -5.07 -39.85 -26.44
CA PHE A 292 -5.66 -38.57 -26.84
C PHE A 292 -6.48 -37.92 -25.73
N SER A 293 -7.13 -38.72 -24.89
CA SER A 293 -7.85 -38.19 -23.71
C SER A 293 -6.89 -37.61 -22.67
N VAL A 294 -5.72 -38.23 -22.45
CA VAL A 294 -4.67 -37.70 -21.55
C VAL A 294 -4.11 -36.40 -22.09
N VAL A 295 -3.79 -36.33 -23.39
CA VAL A 295 -3.29 -35.11 -24.04
C VAL A 295 -4.32 -33.97 -23.91
N SER A 296 -5.59 -34.23 -24.23
CA SER A 296 -6.66 -33.22 -24.15
C SER A 296 -6.89 -32.70 -22.73
N GLN A 297 -6.86 -33.59 -21.72
CA GLN A 297 -6.98 -33.20 -20.31
C GLN A 297 -5.75 -32.39 -19.86
N ASN A 298 -4.55 -32.80 -20.25
CA ASN A 298 -3.32 -32.09 -19.93
C ASN A 298 -3.33 -30.67 -20.52
N THR A 299 -3.70 -30.52 -21.80
CA THR A 299 -3.86 -29.19 -22.44
C THR A 299 -4.85 -28.30 -21.69
N SER A 300 -6.00 -28.85 -21.28
CA SER A 300 -6.98 -28.09 -20.50
C SER A 300 -6.42 -27.57 -19.17
N ILE A 301 -5.66 -28.41 -18.45
CA ILE A 301 -5.04 -28.04 -17.17
C ILE A 301 -3.93 -27.00 -17.38
N VAL A 302 -3.11 -27.12 -18.43
CA VAL A 302 -2.08 -26.12 -18.77
C VAL A 302 -2.71 -24.76 -19.08
N LEU A 303 -3.82 -24.73 -19.84
CA LEU A 303 -4.52 -23.47 -20.12
C LEU A 303 -5.08 -22.81 -18.85
N LEU A 304 -5.60 -23.61 -17.91
CA LEU A 304 -6.03 -23.10 -16.60
C LEU A 304 -4.85 -22.54 -15.79
N LEU A 305 -3.70 -23.21 -15.84
CA LEU A 305 -2.47 -22.74 -15.19
C LEU A 305 -1.98 -21.41 -15.79
N MET A 306 -1.97 -21.28 -17.12
CA MET A 306 -1.60 -20.03 -17.79
C MET A 306 -2.54 -18.90 -17.39
N LYS A 307 -3.84 -19.15 -17.36
CA LYS A 307 -4.82 -18.15 -16.90
C LYS A 307 -4.58 -17.75 -15.43
N GLN A 308 -4.32 -18.71 -14.55
CA GLN A 308 -4.02 -18.43 -13.14
C GLN A 308 -2.74 -17.58 -12.98
N TYR A 309 -1.73 -17.84 -13.80
CA TYR A 309 -0.50 -17.03 -13.84
C TYR A 309 -0.80 -15.59 -14.27
N GLU A 310 -1.55 -15.41 -15.37
CA GLU A 310 -1.96 -14.09 -15.86
C GLU A 310 -2.81 -13.30 -14.84
N ASP A 311 -3.76 -13.97 -14.19
CA ASP A 311 -4.70 -13.32 -13.26
C ASP A 311 -4.04 -12.98 -11.91
N SER A 312 -3.12 -13.81 -11.40
CA SER A 312 -2.65 -13.72 -10.01
C SER A 312 -1.16 -13.46 -9.82
N VAL A 313 -0.29 -13.91 -10.74
CA VAL A 313 1.17 -13.77 -10.60
C VAL A 313 1.68 -12.59 -11.40
N LEU A 314 1.24 -12.42 -12.64
CA LEU A 314 1.64 -11.33 -13.51
C LEU A 314 1.44 -9.93 -12.89
N PRO A 315 0.37 -9.65 -12.11
CA PRO A 315 0.22 -8.34 -11.45
C PRO A 315 1.21 -8.07 -10.30
N LEU A 316 1.94 -9.10 -9.84
CA LEU A 316 2.87 -9.02 -8.69
C LEU A 316 4.34 -8.91 -9.12
N VAL A 317 4.63 -9.16 -10.40
CA VAL A 317 5.95 -9.11 -11.04
C VAL A 317 6.10 -7.80 -11.80
#